data_AF-A0A126NEF2-F1
#
_entry.id   AF-A0A126NEF2-F1
#
_cell.length_a   1.000
_cell.length_b   1.000
_cell.length_c   1.000
_cell.angle_alpha   90.00
_cell.angle_beta   90.00
_cell.angle_gamma   90.00
#
_symmetry.space_group_name_H-M   'P 1'
#
loop_
_entity.id
_entity.type
_entity.pdbx_description
1 polymer ?
#
loop_
_entity_poly.entity_id
_entity_poly.type
_entity_poly.pdbx_seq_one_letter_code
_entity_poly.pdbx_strand_id
1 'polypeptide(L)'
;MLLLAAVAAPAGPAVYKCEAGEAVVYQSDPCIGTELKRWRATPEPVDAAALARLELLREQLREGHRSRIRAPRKVGRQAVAPRRQDACERVRLARDKAYAKAGLKRDFAMSSVWDNRVQQACR
;
A
#
# COMPACT_ATOMS: atom_id res chain seq x y z
N MET A 1 -30.26 48.83 8.43
CA MET A 1 -29.64 47.94 7.41
C MET A 1 -29.28 46.62 8.09
N LEU A 2 -30.22 45.67 8.14
CA LEU A 2 -29.98 44.34 8.70
C LEU A 2 -29.22 43.52 7.65
N LEU A 3 -27.96 43.17 7.92
CA LEU A 3 -27.22 42.20 7.13
C LEU A 3 -27.75 40.79 7.48
N LEU A 4 -28.51 40.18 6.55
CA LEU A 4 -28.79 38.75 6.60
C LEU A 4 -27.51 37.99 6.26
N ALA A 5 -26.92 37.34 7.25
CA ALA A 5 -25.87 36.36 7.05
C ALA A 5 -26.46 35.12 6.37
N ALA A 6 -26.16 34.92 5.09
CA ALA A 6 -26.51 33.70 4.37
C ALA A 6 -25.65 32.55 4.90
N VAL A 7 -26.24 31.69 5.74
CA VAL A 7 -25.64 30.41 6.14
C VAL A 7 -25.61 29.52 4.89
N ALA A 8 -24.42 29.29 4.35
CA ALA A 8 -24.23 28.35 3.24
C ALA A 8 -24.59 26.95 3.72
N ALA A 9 -25.67 26.38 3.18
CA ALA A 9 -26.01 24.99 3.44
C ALA A 9 -24.92 24.06 2.86
N PRO A 10 -24.56 22.95 3.55
CA PRO A 10 -23.55 22.02 3.04
C PRO A 10 -23.99 21.46 1.68
N ALA A 11 -23.18 21.67 0.65
CA ALA A 11 -23.49 21.35 -0.75
C ALA A 11 -23.09 19.91 -1.17
N GLY A 12 -22.87 19.00 -0.22
CA GLY A 12 -22.51 17.62 -0.53
C GLY A 12 -23.71 16.70 -0.83
N PRO A 13 -23.42 15.42 -1.14
CA PRO A 13 -24.46 14.44 -1.50
C PRO A 13 -25.39 14.19 -0.31
N ALA A 14 -26.67 13.96 -0.62
CA ALA A 14 -27.64 13.57 0.38
C ALA A 14 -27.37 12.13 0.85
N VAL A 15 -27.46 11.89 2.15
CA VAL A 15 -27.38 10.58 2.78
C VAL A 15 -28.69 10.33 3.50
N TYR A 16 -29.28 9.18 3.22
CA TYR A 16 -30.54 8.71 3.76
C TYR A 16 -30.26 7.54 4.69
N LYS A 17 -30.74 7.63 5.94
CA LYS A 17 -30.79 6.52 6.88
C LYS A 17 -32.17 5.90 6.76
N CYS A 18 -32.23 4.69 6.23
CA CYS A 18 -33.47 3.97 5.98
C CYS A 18 -33.61 2.77 6.92
N GLU A 19 -34.85 2.48 7.29
CA GLU A 19 -35.20 1.20 7.91
C GLU A 19 -35.34 0.12 6.82
N ALA A 20 -34.72 -1.03 7.04
CA ALA A 20 -34.75 -2.17 6.13
C ALA A 20 -34.99 -3.46 6.91
N GLY A 21 -36.27 -3.78 7.15
CA GLY A 21 -36.66 -4.87 8.05
C GLY A 21 -36.21 -4.57 9.48
N GLU A 22 -35.46 -5.49 10.10
CA GLU A 22 -34.87 -5.29 11.44
C GLU A 22 -33.53 -4.54 11.41
N ALA A 23 -33.05 -4.11 10.23
CA ALA A 23 -31.77 -3.45 10.07
C ALA A 23 -31.91 -1.97 9.66
N VAL A 24 -30.81 -1.22 9.82
CA VAL A 24 -30.68 0.16 9.35
C VAL A 24 -29.64 0.19 8.25
N VAL A 25 -30.00 0.81 7.12
CA VAL A 25 -29.10 1.01 5.98
C VAL A 25 -28.89 2.50 5.71
N TYR A 26 -27.71 2.83 5.17
CA TYR A 26 -27.36 4.19 4.74
C TYR A 26 -27.14 4.18 3.24
N GLN A 27 -27.79 5.08 2.52
CA GLN A 27 -27.77 5.13 1.06
C GLN A 27 -27.81 6.56 0.52
N SER A 28 -27.41 6.73 -0.73
CA SER A 28 -27.43 8.03 -1.43
C SER A 28 -28.74 8.31 -2.16
N ASP A 29 -29.53 7.27 -2.43
CA ASP A 29 -30.86 7.38 -3.03
C ASP A 29 -31.94 7.48 -1.93
N PRO A 30 -33.08 8.13 -2.20
CA PRO A 30 -34.19 8.17 -1.25
C PRO A 30 -34.62 6.78 -0.79
N CYS A 31 -35.06 6.67 0.46
CA CYS A 31 -35.58 5.41 1.00
C CYS A 31 -36.82 4.98 0.20
N ILE A 32 -36.90 3.70 -0.17
CA ILE A 32 -38.12 3.10 -0.73
C ILE A 32 -39.17 2.93 0.38
N GLY A 33 -38.72 2.68 1.63
CA GLY A 33 -39.55 2.56 2.83
C GLY A 33 -39.34 3.71 3.83
N THR A 34 -39.37 3.40 5.13
CA THR A 34 -39.27 4.41 6.21
C THR A 34 -37.91 5.11 6.19
N GLU A 35 -37.93 6.42 5.97
CA GLU A 35 -36.79 7.30 6.21
C GLU A 35 -36.70 7.66 7.70
N LEU A 36 -35.61 7.27 8.35
CA LEU A 36 -35.35 7.58 9.75
C LEU A 36 -34.64 8.93 9.90
N LYS A 37 -33.75 9.26 8.97
CA LYS A 37 -33.00 10.52 8.98
C LYS A 37 -32.44 10.85 7.61
N ARG A 38 -32.32 12.14 7.32
CA ARG A 38 -31.63 12.67 6.14
C ARG A 38 -30.68 13.79 6.53
N TRP A 39 -29.50 13.80 5.92
CA TRP A 39 -28.58 14.92 5.98
C TRP A 39 -27.78 15.01 4.69
N ARG A 40 -27.14 16.16 4.45
CA ARG A 40 -26.13 16.28 3.40
C ARG A 40 -24.76 16.01 4.01
N ALA A 41 -24.00 15.10 3.41
CA ALA A 41 -22.63 14.88 3.82
C ALA A 41 -21.82 16.14 3.55
N THR A 42 -20.98 16.56 4.50
CA THR A 42 -19.99 17.60 4.26
C THR A 42 -18.80 16.94 3.56
N PRO A 43 -18.46 17.32 2.32
CA PRO A 43 -17.28 16.79 1.66
C PRO A 43 -16.04 17.14 2.48
N GLU A 44 -15.13 16.17 2.64
CA GLU A 44 -13.84 16.43 3.25
C GLU A 44 -13.01 17.33 2.30
N PRO A 45 -12.36 18.39 2.81
CA PRO A 45 -11.51 19.22 1.97
C PRO A 45 -10.33 18.41 1.44
N VAL A 46 -10.05 18.57 0.15
CA VAL A 46 -8.95 17.87 -0.49
C VAL A 46 -7.62 18.54 -0.09
N ASP A 47 -6.73 17.78 0.56
CA ASP A 47 -5.36 18.23 0.82
C ASP A 47 -4.49 18.06 -0.44
N ALA A 48 -4.17 19.19 -1.07
CA ALA A 48 -3.33 19.24 -2.26
C ALA A 48 -1.91 18.70 -2.01
N ALA A 49 -1.35 18.86 -0.81
CA ALA A 49 -0.02 18.36 -0.48
C ALA A 49 -0.04 16.83 -0.34
N ALA A 50 -1.08 16.27 0.29
CA ALA A 50 -1.29 14.83 0.36
C ALA A 50 -1.47 14.21 -1.03
N LEU A 51 -2.24 14.87 -1.91
CA LEU A 51 -2.39 14.42 -3.30
C LEU A 51 -1.06 14.43 -4.07
N ALA A 52 -0.27 15.50 -3.96
CA ALA A 52 1.04 15.57 -4.60
C ALA A 52 1.96 14.44 -4.11
N ARG A 53 1.96 14.16 -2.80
CA ARG A 53 2.74 13.06 -2.22
C ARG A 53 2.28 11.69 -2.74
N LEU A 54 0.96 11.47 -2.86
CA LEU A 54 0.41 10.25 -3.42
C LEU A 54 0.82 10.04 -4.88
N GLU A 55 0.84 11.09 -5.70
CA GLU A 55 1.29 11.01 -7.09
C GLU A 55 2.79 10.65 -7.19
N LEU A 56 3.64 11.26 -6.35
CA LEU A 56 5.06 10.90 -6.30
C LEU A 56 5.26 9.42 -5.94
N LEU A 57 4.51 8.90 -4.97
CA LEU A 57 4.56 7.49 -4.60
C LEU A 57 4.06 6.57 -5.73
N ARG A 58 3.00 6.98 -6.43
CA ARG A 58 2.49 6.24 -7.60
C ARG A 58 3.54 6.15 -8.70
N GLU A 59 4.27 7.23 -8.97
CA GLU A 59 5.32 7.22 -9.98
C GLU A 59 6.52 6.36 -9.56
N GLN A 60 6.96 6.47 -8.30
CA GLN A 60 8.02 5.60 -7.75
C GLN A 60 7.65 4.11 -7.84
N LEU A 61 6.39 3.75 -7.58
CA LEU A 61 5.92 2.39 -7.76
C LEU A 61 5.91 1.98 -9.24
N ARG A 62 5.46 2.85 -10.16
CA ARG A 62 5.53 2.55 -11.61
C ARG A 62 6.97 2.32 -12.08
N GLU A 63 7.91 3.15 -11.64
CA GLU A 63 9.34 2.98 -11.94
C GLU A 63 9.92 1.71 -11.32
N GLY A 64 9.62 1.44 -10.05
CA GLY A 64 10.00 0.22 -9.34
C GLY A 64 9.47 -1.06 -10.01
N HIS A 65 8.27 -1.01 -10.57
CA HIS A 65 7.69 -2.13 -11.32
C HIS A 65 8.28 -2.24 -12.75
N ARG A 66 8.54 -1.12 -13.43
CA ARG A 66 9.21 -1.11 -14.75
C ARG A 66 10.65 -1.64 -14.68
N SER A 67 11.41 -1.28 -13.63
CA SER A 67 12.78 -1.79 -13.43
C SER A 67 12.83 -3.29 -13.17
N ARG A 68 11.77 -3.88 -12.57
CA ARG A 68 11.66 -5.33 -12.37
C ARG A 68 11.29 -6.10 -13.65
N ILE A 69 10.52 -5.50 -14.56
CA ILE A 69 10.09 -6.14 -15.81
C ILE A 69 11.14 -6.01 -16.93
N ARG A 70 11.96 -4.95 -16.93
CA ARG A 70 12.97 -4.69 -17.98
C ARG A 70 14.38 -5.21 -17.70
N ALA A 71 14.60 -5.95 -16.63
CA ALA A 71 15.91 -6.51 -16.34
C ALA A 71 15.94 -8.03 -16.63
N PRO A 72 16.35 -8.49 -17.83
CA PRO A 72 17.36 -9.52 -17.81
C PRO A 72 18.56 -8.86 -17.13
N ARG A 73 18.85 -9.28 -15.90
CA ARG A 73 20.02 -8.85 -15.15
C ARG A 73 21.26 -9.29 -15.93
N LYS A 74 21.63 -8.58 -17.00
CA LYS A 74 23.03 -8.44 -17.39
C LYS A 74 23.64 -7.64 -16.25
N VAL A 75 23.97 -8.36 -15.18
CA VAL A 75 24.98 -7.93 -14.23
C VAL A 75 26.14 -7.50 -15.11
N GLY A 76 26.34 -6.20 -15.24
CA GLY A 76 27.61 -5.67 -15.67
C GLY A 76 28.60 -6.26 -14.71
N ARG A 77 29.24 -7.36 -15.12
CA ARG A 77 30.39 -7.92 -14.46
C ARG A 77 31.47 -6.88 -14.70
N GLN A 78 31.46 -5.81 -13.89
CA GLN A 78 32.71 -5.18 -13.53
C GLN A 78 33.55 -6.35 -13.07
N ALA A 79 34.60 -6.62 -13.84
CA ALA A 79 35.64 -7.54 -13.46
C ALA A 79 36.34 -6.92 -12.24
N VAL A 80 35.67 -6.96 -11.09
CA VAL A 80 36.35 -7.00 -9.81
C VAL A 80 37.18 -8.26 -9.92
N ALA A 81 38.50 -8.08 -9.92
CA ALA A 81 39.47 -9.16 -9.78
C ALA A 81 38.91 -10.19 -8.78
N PRO A 82 39.14 -11.51 -8.95
CA PRO A 82 38.50 -12.52 -8.13
C PRO A 82 38.94 -12.37 -6.67
N ARG A 83 38.27 -11.49 -5.92
CA ARG A 83 38.24 -11.53 -4.47
C ARG A 83 37.51 -12.83 -4.18
N ARG A 84 38.25 -13.77 -3.58
CA ARG A 84 37.68 -14.98 -3.00
C ARG A 84 36.36 -14.58 -2.36
N GLN A 85 35.25 -15.17 -2.81
CA GLN A 85 33.95 -14.83 -2.24
C GLN A 85 34.04 -15.04 -0.73
N ASP A 86 33.93 -13.95 0.02
CA ASP A 86 33.98 -14.00 1.48
C ASP A 86 32.89 -14.96 1.95
N ALA A 87 33.18 -15.75 3.00
CA ALA A 87 32.28 -16.79 3.48
C ALA A 87 30.86 -16.25 3.74
N CYS A 88 30.78 -15.01 4.22
CA CYS A 88 29.56 -14.23 4.37
C CYS A 88 28.73 -14.12 3.08
N GLU A 89 29.33 -13.68 1.97
CA GLU A 89 28.65 -13.51 0.69
C GLU A 89 28.16 -14.84 0.12
N ARG A 90 28.93 -15.91 0.29
CA ARG A 90 28.47 -17.25 -0.13
C ARG A 90 27.22 -17.70 0.63
N VAL A 91 27.15 -17.42 1.93
CA VAL A 91 25.99 -17.81 2.76
C VAL A 91 24.78 -16.94 2.45
N ARG A 92 24.96 -15.65 2.16
CA ARG A 92 23.89 -14.76 1.66
C ARG A 92 23.30 -15.29 0.36
N LEU A 93 24.14 -15.65 -0.60
CA LEU A 93 23.70 -16.23 -1.88
C LEU A 93 22.97 -17.57 -1.69
N ALA A 94 23.40 -18.40 -0.72
CA ALA A 94 22.74 -19.66 -0.41
C ALA A 94 21.34 -19.44 0.18
N ARG A 95 21.18 -18.46 1.08
CA ARG A 95 19.87 -18.07 1.62
C ARG A 95 18.93 -17.61 0.50
N ASP A 96 19.41 -16.74 -0.38
CA ASP A 96 18.57 -16.18 -1.44
C ASP A 96 18.09 -17.27 -2.41
N LYS A 97 18.95 -18.25 -2.73
CA LYS A 97 18.55 -19.45 -3.49
C LYS A 97 17.51 -20.29 -2.76
N ALA A 98 17.65 -20.45 -1.44
CA ALA A 98 16.69 -21.21 -0.63
C ALA A 98 15.32 -20.50 -0.60
N TYR A 99 15.28 -19.18 -0.42
CA TYR A 99 14.05 -18.40 -0.46
C TYR A 99 13.40 -18.41 -1.84
N ALA A 100 14.19 -18.32 -2.91
CA ALA A 100 13.66 -18.45 -4.27
C ALA A 100 13.03 -19.83 -4.52
N LYS A 101 13.62 -20.90 -3.98
CA LYS A 101 13.07 -22.27 -4.08
C LYS A 101 11.79 -22.44 -3.24
N ALA A 102 11.73 -21.84 -2.06
CA ALA A 102 10.57 -21.95 -1.18
C ALA A 102 9.36 -21.14 -1.68
N GLY A 103 9.59 -19.99 -2.33
CA GLY A 103 8.53 -19.12 -2.82
C GLY A 103 7.54 -18.76 -1.70
N LEU A 104 6.24 -18.96 -1.95
CA LEU A 104 5.17 -18.68 -0.98
C LEU A 104 5.17 -19.63 0.22
N LYS A 105 5.89 -20.76 0.16
CA LYS A 105 5.99 -21.72 1.27
C LYS A 105 7.09 -21.35 2.28
N ARG A 106 7.66 -20.14 2.19
CA ARG A 106 8.66 -19.66 3.14
C ARG A 106 7.99 -19.36 4.49
N ASP A 107 8.33 -20.13 5.50
CA ASP A 107 7.89 -19.90 6.87
C ASP A 107 8.96 -19.21 7.73
N PHE A 108 8.56 -18.89 8.96
CA PHE A 108 9.43 -18.22 9.92
C PHE A 108 10.60 -19.11 10.38
N ALA A 109 10.35 -20.42 10.60
CA ALA A 109 11.37 -21.36 11.06
C ALA A 109 12.53 -21.45 10.04
N MET A 110 12.20 -21.60 8.77
CA MET A 110 13.17 -21.58 7.67
C MET A 110 13.95 -20.26 7.64
N SER A 111 13.26 -19.13 7.79
CA SER A 111 13.89 -17.82 7.73
C SER A 111 14.88 -17.62 8.88
N SER A 112 14.47 -17.99 10.10
CA SER A 112 15.30 -17.90 11.31
C SER A 112 16.59 -18.74 11.20
N VAL A 113 16.50 -19.95 10.64
CA VAL A 113 17.69 -20.79 10.40
C VAL A 113 18.70 -20.10 9.49
N TRP A 114 18.23 -19.49 8.40
CA TRP A 114 19.13 -18.81 7.47
C TRP A 114 19.70 -17.52 8.01
N ASP A 115 18.94 -16.75 8.79
CA ASP A 115 19.43 -15.53 9.40
C ASP A 115 20.51 -15.83 10.45
N ASN A 116 20.34 -16.88 11.26
CA ASN A 116 21.39 -17.36 12.17
C ASN A 116 22.66 -17.80 11.43
N ARG A 117 22.51 -18.51 10.30
CA ARG A 117 23.66 -18.93 9.47
C ARG A 117 24.40 -17.74 8.85
N VAL A 118 23.68 -16.74 8.34
CA VAL A 118 24.28 -15.51 7.82
C VAL A 118 25.00 -14.78 8.96
N GLN A 119 24.37 -14.64 10.12
CA GLN A 119 24.97 -13.97 11.26
C GLN A 119 26.26 -14.65 11.73
N GLN A 120 26.32 -15.99 11.74
CA GLN A 120 27.55 -16.72 12.07
C GLN A 120 28.66 -16.55 11.02
N ALA A 121 28.30 -16.48 9.74
CA ALA A 121 29.27 -16.37 8.65
C ALA A 121 29.75 -14.93 8.36
N CYS A 122 29.04 -13.93 8.88
CA CYS A 122 29.29 -12.51 8.64
C CYS A 122 29.75 -11.73 9.88
N ARG A 123 29.89 -12.42 11.03
CA ARG A 123 30.60 -11.90 12.21
C ARG A 123 32.11 -12.04 11.99
#